data_AF-Q6RGQ1-F1
#
_entry.id   AF-Q6RGQ1-F1
#
_cell.length_a   1.000
_cell.length_b   1.000
_cell.length_c   1.000
_cell.angle_alpha   90.00
_cell.angle_beta   90.00
_cell.angle_gamma   90.00
#
_symmetry.space_group_name_H-M   'P 1'
#
loop_
_entity.id
_entity.type
_entity.pdbx_description
1 polymer ?
#
loop_
_entity_poly.entity_id
_entity_poly.type
_entity_poly.pdbx_seq_one_letter_code
_entity_poly.pdbx_strand_id
1 'polypeptide(L)'
;MRHNDRGKDRVRIRGGRLRELRIQRGLHTQRQLAEALGCARSSVTTWEASKSVPRPAMLFRIAALLDASPDDLIDASRVKLKTLRTACGLRQSDMAEALGVAPSTYCDVERQRQAIPDRWFPILAKILSQPESAVRELLSSA
;
A
#
# COMPACT_ATOMS: atom_id res chain seq x y z
N MET A 1 -0.26 -12.76 -28.46
CA MET A 1 0.96 -12.14 -27.88
C MET A 1 0.71 -11.90 -26.40
N ARG A 2 1.53 -12.53 -25.54
CA ARG A 2 1.43 -12.43 -24.09
C ARG A 2 2.03 -11.10 -23.64
N HIS A 3 1.23 -10.24 -22.99
CA HIS A 3 1.71 -9.50 -21.82
C HIS A 3 0.62 -9.52 -20.77
N ASN A 4 0.86 -10.40 -19.81
CA ASN A 4 0.14 -10.56 -18.56
C ASN A 4 0.42 -9.30 -17.72
N ASP A 5 -0.43 -8.28 -17.83
CA ASP A 5 -0.47 -7.13 -16.92
C ASP A 5 -1.00 -7.57 -15.56
N ARG A 6 -0.20 -8.37 -14.85
CA ARG A 6 -0.34 -8.55 -13.41
C ARG A 6 -0.12 -7.18 -12.79
N GLY A 7 -1.22 -6.55 -12.38
CA GLY A 7 -1.19 -5.43 -11.46
C GLY A 7 -0.26 -5.79 -10.32
N LYS A 8 0.94 -5.19 -10.31
CA LYS A 8 1.77 -5.20 -9.12
C LYS A 8 0.94 -4.50 -8.07
N ASP A 9 0.42 -5.24 -7.10
CA ASP A 9 0.15 -4.69 -5.78
C ASP A 9 1.44 -3.98 -5.40
N ARG A 10 1.42 -2.65 -5.47
CA ARG A 10 2.62 -1.83 -5.37
C ARG A 10 2.94 -1.69 -3.90
N VAL A 11 3.38 -2.78 -3.27
CA VAL A 11 3.98 -2.76 -1.93
C VAL A 11 4.88 -1.54 -1.86
N ARG A 12 4.63 -0.66 -0.90
CA ARG A 12 5.39 0.57 -0.72
C ARG A 12 6.15 0.45 0.60
N ILE A 13 7.39 0.92 0.64
CA ILE A 13 8.12 0.99 1.91
C ILE A 13 7.72 2.26 2.67
N ARG A 14 7.49 2.14 3.98
CA ARG A 14 7.29 3.26 4.90
C ARG A 14 8.65 3.86 5.25
N GLY A 15 9.18 4.70 4.36
CA GLY A 15 10.53 5.23 4.51
C GLY A 15 10.76 6.06 5.78
N GLY A 16 9.72 6.79 6.24
CA GLY A 16 9.75 7.50 7.53
C GLY A 16 9.90 6.55 8.72
N ARG A 17 9.09 5.48 8.74
CA ARG A 17 9.15 4.45 9.79
C ARG A 17 10.49 3.71 9.81
N LEU A 18 11.04 3.39 8.63
CA LEU A 18 12.37 2.81 8.52
C LEU A 18 13.44 3.71 9.16
N ARG A 19 13.37 5.02 8.92
CA ARG A 19 14.30 6.00 9.51
C ARG A 19 14.16 6.09 11.02
N GLU A 20 12.95 6.10 11.54
CA GLU A 20 12.67 6.11 12.98
C GLU A 20 13.28 4.89 13.68
N LEU A 21 12.99 3.69 13.18
CA LEU A 21 13.49 2.43 13.73
C LEU A 21 15.02 2.37 13.66
N ARG A 22 15.62 2.87 12.56
CA ARG A 22 17.08 2.97 12.44
C ARG A 22 17.68 3.82 13.57
N ILE A 23 17.09 4.97 13.88
CA ILE A 23 17.55 5.86 14.95
C ILE A 23 17.34 5.21 16.33
N GLN A 24 16.18 4.58 16.55
CA GLN A 24 15.88 3.87 17.81
C GLN A 24 16.86 2.72 18.07
N ARG A 25 17.34 2.06 17.01
CA ARG A 25 18.36 1.00 17.12
C ARG A 25 19.78 1.53 17.35
N GLY A 26 19.97 2.84 17.45
CA GLY A 26 21.28 3.47 17.66
C GLY A 26 22.11 3.65 16.38
N LEU A 27 21.53 3.43 15.20
CA LEU A 27 22.20 3.62 13.92
C LEU A 27 21.96 5.06 13.44
N HIS A 28 22.82 6.00 13.84
CA HIS A 28 22.61 7.43 13.55
C HIS A 28 22.72 7.79 12.06
N THR A 29 23.37 6.96 11.24
CA THR A 29 23.59 7.22 9.81
C THR A 29 23.02 6.13 8.89
N GLN A 30 22.64 6.51 7.67
CA GLN A 30 22.24 5.57 6.61
C GLN A 30 23.38 4.60 6.24
N ARG A 31 24.64 5.05 6.37
CA ARG A 31 25.83 4.24 6.09
C ARG A 31 25.95 3.09 7.09
N GLN A 32 25.74 3.34 8.38
CA GLN A 32 25.79 2.29 9.41
C GLN A 32 24.74 1.20 9.17
N LEU A 33 23.52 1.58 8.78
CA LEU A 33 22.49 0.61 8.41
C LEU A 33 22.89 -0.19 7.16
N ALA A 34 23.45 0.49 6.15
CA ALA A 34 23.91 -0.17 4.93
C ALA A 34 25.04 -1.17 5.20
N GLU A 35 25.99 -0.82 6.07
CA GLU A 35 27.10 -1.69 6.49
C GLU A 35 26.60 -2.91 7.25
N ALA A 36 25.70 -2.73 8.22
CA ALA A 36 25.09 -3.83 8.96
C ALA A 36 24.30 -4.81 8.07
N LEU A 37 23.74 -4.31 6.96
CA LEU A 37 22.99 -5.11 5.99
C LEU A 37 23.86 -5.65 4.84
N GLY A 38 25.11 -5.19 4.71
CA GLY A 38 25.98 -5.52 3.58
C GLY A 38 25.44 -5.02 2.25
N CYS A 39 24.87 -3.81 2.22
CA CYS A 39 24.33 -3.18 1.01
C CYS A 39 24.91 -1.78 0.77
N ALA A 40 24.63 -1.20 -0.40
CA ALA A 40 25.06 0.16 -0.71
C ALA A 40 24.20 1.21 0.03
N ARG A 41 24.82 2.27 0.55
CA ARG A 41 24.14 3.42 1.19
C ARG A 41 22.99 3.98 0.33
N SER A 42 23.19 4.04 -0.99
CA SER A 42 22.17 4.51 -1.95
C SER A 42 20.87 3.71 -1.86
N SER A 43 20.94 2.41 -1.56
CA SER A 43 19.77 1.57 -1.36
C SER A 43 18.94 2.08 -0.19
N VAL A 44 19.59 2.27 0.96
CA VAL A 44 18.96 2.84 2.18
C VAL A 44 18.38 4.23 1.91
N THR A 45 19.10 5.09 1.19
CA THR A 45 18.58 6.42 0.80
C THR A 45 17.28 6.30 -0.02
N THR A 46 17.23 5.38 -0.99
CA THR A 46 16.01 5.20 -1.80
C THR A 46 14.85 4.59 -1.01
N TRP A 47 15.13 3.72 -0.03
CA TRP A 47 14.13 3.13 0.85
C TRP A 47 13.54 4.15 1.82
N GLU A 48 14.39 4.92 2.52
CA GLU A 48 13.94 5.98 3.42
C GLU A 48 13.19 7.09 2.67
N ALA A 49 13.54 7.34 1.41
CA ALA A 49 12.79 8.26 0.53
C ALA A 49 11.54 7.64 -0.10
N SER A 50 11.21 6.38 0.22
CA SER A 50 10.08 5.62 -0.36
C SER A 50 10.07 5.55 -1.90
N LYS A 51 11.25 5.65 -2.53
CA LYS A 51 11.43 5.63 -4.00
C LYS A 51 11.54 4.21 -4.56
N SER A 52 11.99 3.26 -3.74
CA SER A 52 12.12 1.86 -4.11
C SER A 52 11.79 0.98 -2.90
N VAL A 53 11.48 -0.29 -3.15
CA VAL A 53 11.13 -1.25 -2.11
C VAL A 53 12.25 -2.30 -2.07
N PRO A 54 12.81 -2.62 -0.89
CA PRO A 54 13.79 -3.69 -0.77
C PRO A 54 13.17 -5.01 -1.22
N ARG A 55 14.01 -5.91 -1.77
CA ARG A 55 13.57 -7.27 -2.08
C ARG A 55 13.07 -7.95 -0.79
N PRO A 56 12.12 -8.91 -0.87
CA PRO A 56 11.57 -9.56 0.33
C PRO A 56 12.63 -10.07 1.30
N ALA A 57 13.66 -10.78 0.82
CA ALA A 57 14.77 -11.24 1.66
C ALA A 57 15.51 -10.10 2.39
N MET A 58 15.69 -8.95 1.74
CA MET A 58 16.32 -7.77 2.35
C MET A 58 15.38 -7.11 3.36
N LEU A 59 14.07 -7.06 3.08
CA LEU A 59 13.07 -6.55 4.02
C LEU A 59 13.09 -7.33 5.34
N PHE A 60 13.10 -8.66 5.29
CA PHE A 60 13.21 -9.50 6.48
C PHE A 60 14.50 -9.24 7.26
N ARG A 61 15.62 -9.01 6.57
CA ARG A 61 16.90 -8.66 7.23
C ARG A 61 16.85 -7.30 7.91
N ILE A 62 16.22 -6.31 7.27
CA ILE A 62 16.01 -4.98 7.86
C ILE A 62 15.14 -5.11 9.12
N ALA A 63 14.01 -5.81 9.01
CA ALA A 63 13.08 -6.06 10.10
C ALA A 63 13.77 -6.74 11.29
N ALA A 64 14.52 -7.81 11.05
CA ALA A 64 15.28 -8.51 12.08
C ALA A 64 16.37 -7.65 12.73
N LEU A 65 17.08 -6.83 11.95
CA LEU A 65 18.12 -5.94 12.48
C LEU A 65 17.52 -4.83 13.37
N LEU A 66 16.37 -4.30 12.97
CA LEU A 66 15.69 -3.19 13.63
C LEU A 66 14.70 -3.64 14.71
N ASP A 67 14.59 -4.94 14.97
CA ASP A 67 13.64 -5.53 15.94
C ASP A 67 12.18 -5.12 15.67
N ALA A 68 11.79 -5.17 14.39
CA ALA A 68 10.46 -4.78 13.91
C ALA A 68 9.84 -5.89 13.04
N SER A 69 8.53 -5.82 12.82
CA SER A 69 7.88 -6.66 11.82
C SER A 69 8.12 -6.12 10.40
N PRO A 70 8.29 -6.98 9.38
CA PRO A 70 8.24 -6.55 7.98
C PRO A 70 7.00 -5.70 7.67
N ASP A 71 5.85 -6.03 8.28
CA ASP A 71 4.59 -5.30 8.13
C ASP A 71 4.63 -3.88 8.69
N ASP A 72 5.53 -3.59 9.63
CA ASP A 72 5.76 -2.22 10.12
C ASP A 72 6.47 -1.36 9.06
N LEU A 73 7.31 -2.01 8.25
CA LEU A 73 8.17 -1.37 7.26
C LEU A 73 7.50 -1.23 5.90
N ILE A 74 6.47 -2.01 5.59
CA ILE A 74 5.75 -1.92 4.31
C ILE A 74 4.30 -1.50 4.51
N ASP A 75 3.83 -0.65 3.61
CA ASP A 75 2.42 -0.66 3.26
C ASP A 75 2.22 -1.76 2.21
N ALA A 76 1.57 -2.84 2.64
CA ALA A 76 0.82 -3.67 1.71
C ALA A 76 -0.20 -2.74 1.04
N SER A 77 0.06 -2.38 -0.21
CA SER A 77 -0.64 -1.29 -0.86
C SER A 77 -2.14 -1.49 -0.81
N ARG A 78 -2.84 -0.47 -0.30
CA ARG A 78 -4.24 -0.12 -0.52
C ARG A 78 -4.89 -0.98 -1.61
N VAL A 79 -5.79 -1.87 -1.21
CA VAL A 79 -6.50 -2.69 -2.17
C VAL A 79 -7.29 -1.74 -3.07
N LYS A 80 -7.12 -1.83 -4.39
CA LYS A 80 -7.89 -0.95 -5.29
C LYS A 80 -9.37 -1.30 -5.20
N LEU A 81 -10.24 -0.29 -5.25
CA LEU A 81 -11.69 -0.48 -5.38
C LEU A 81 -12.04 -1.42 -6.54
N LYS A 82 -11.30 -1.32 -7.65
CA LYS A 82 -11.41 -2.25 -8.78
C LYS A 82 -11.19 -3.71 -8.38
N THR A 83 -10.17 -3.99 -7.58
CA THR A 83 -9.85 -5.36 -7.14
C THR A 83 -10.95 -5.89 -6.23
N LEU A 84 -11.41 -5.09 -5.26
CA LEU A 84 -12.51 -5.46 -4.36
C LEU A 84 -13.81 -5.72 -5.14
N ARG A 85 -14.17 -4.81 -6.04
CA ARG A 85 -15.36 -4.92 -6.89
C ARG A 85 -15.31 -6.17 -7.78
N THR A 86 -14.16 -6.46 -8.38
CA THR A 86 -13.98 -7.63 -9.25
C THR A 86 -14.03 -8.93 -8.46
N ALA A 87 -13.48 -8.95 -7.23
CA ALA A 87 -13.58 -10.10 -6.33
C ALA A 87 -15.04 -10.43 -5.95
N CYS A 88 -15.90 -9.42 -5.87
CA CYS A 88 -17.35 -9.57 -5.69
C CYS A 88 -18.12 -9.85 -7.01
N GLY A 89 -17.43 -10.00 -8.14
CA GLY A 89 -18.06 -10.25 -9.45
C GLY A 89 -18.80 -9.05 -10.06
N LEU A 90 -18.65 -7.86 -9.48
CA LEU A 90 -19.38 -6.66 -9.88
C LEU A 90 -18.69 -5.94 -11.04
N ARG A 91 -19.45 -5.28 -11.92
CA ARG A 91 -18.97 -4.38 -12.98
C ARG A 91 -18.91 -2.93 -12.49
N GLN A 92 -18.18 -2.06 -13.21
CA GLN A 92 -18.09 -0.63 -12.87
C GLN A 92 -19.48 0.02 -12.83
N SER A 93 -20.38 -0.37 -13.74
CA SER A 93 -21.78 0.06 -13.77
C SER A 93 -22.51 -0.31 -12.48
N ASP A 94 -22.39 -1.57 -12.05
CA ASP A 94 -23.13 -2.10 -10.90
C ASP A 94 -22.71 -1.37 -9.62
N MET A 95 -21.42 -1.04 -9.50
CA MET A 95 -20.91 -0.25 -8.39
C MET A 95 -21.33 1.22 -8.46
N ALA A 96 -21.34 1.82 -9.66
CA ALA A 96 -21.79 3.19 -9.84
C ALA A 96 -23.29 3.34 -9.49
N GLU A 97 -24.11 2.37 -9.91
CA GLU A 97 -25.52 2.28 -9.59
C GLU A 97 -25.75 2.12 -8.09
N ALA A 98 -25.06 1.18 -7.44
CA ALA A 98 -25.19 0.97 -6.00
C ALA A 98 -24.74 2.19 -5.18
N LEU A 99 -23.77 2.97 -5.69
CA LEU A 99 -23.31 4.22 -5.09
C LEU A 99 -24.16 5.44 -5.46
N GLY A 100 -25.13 5.30 -6.37
CA GLY A 100 -25.96 6.41 -6.86
C GLY A 100 -25.18 7.50 -7.60
N VAL A 101 -24.12 7.14 -8.33
CA VAL A 101 -23.26 8.09 -9.06
C VAL A 101 -23.16 7.73 -10.55
N ALA A 102 -22.74 8.70 -11.37
CA ALA A 102 -22.46 8.42 -12.77
C ALA A 102 -21.29 7.42 -12.92
N PRO A 103 -21.32 6.50 -13.90
CA PRO A 103 -20.21 5.57 -14.16
C PRO A 103 -18.87 6.27 -14.39
N SER A 104 -18.89 7.47 -14.98
CA SER A 104 -17.70 8.33 -15.15
C SER A 104 -17.09 8.73 -13.82
N THR A 105 -17.90 9.17 -12.85
CA THR A 105 -17.46 9.53 -11.49
C THR A 105 -16.81 8.34 -10.79
N TYR A 106 -17.41 7.15 -10.87
CA TYR A 106 -16.81 5.94 -10.32
C TYR A 106 -15.49 5.58 -11.02
N CYS A 107 -15.46 5.72 -12.34
CA CYS A 107 -14.27 5.42 -13.12
C CYS A 107 -13.10 6.37 -12.83
N ASP A 108 -13.36 7.64 -12.52
CA ASP A 108 -12.33 8.60 -12.13
C ASP A 108 -11.73 8.29 -10.75
N VAL A 109 -12.54 7.77 -9.82
CA VAL A 109 -12.07 7.24 -8.54
C VAL A 109 -11.20 5.98 -8.75
N GLU A 110 -11.62 5.03 -9.60
CA GLU A 110 -10.78 3.85 -9.91
C GLU A 110 -9.45 4.23 -10.57
N ARG A 111 -9.43 5.32 -11.36
CA ARG A 111 -8.21 5.86 -11.99
C ARG A 111 -7.38 6.75 -11.05
N GLN A 112 -7.79 6.91 -9.79
CA GLN A 112 -7.12 7.74 -8.79
C GLN A 112 -7.07 9.24 -9.17
N ARG A 113 -7.99 9.71 -10.03
CA ARG A 113 -8.15 11.14 -10.35
C ARG A 113 -8.97 11.88 -9.29
N GLN A 114 -9.73 11.14 -8.50
CA GLN A 114 -10.55 11.66 -7.40
C GLN A 114 -10.42 10.74 -6.18
N ALA A 115 -10.42 11.33 -4.98
CA ALA A 115 -10.49 10.58 -3.73
C ALA A 115 -11.88 9.94 -3.55
N ILE A 116 -11.94 8.85 -2.79
CA ILE A 116 -13.20 8.16 -2.45
C ILE A 116 -13.99 9.07 -1.50
N PRO A 117 -15.21 9.52 -1.87
CA PRO A 117 -16.05 10.31 -0.97
C PRO A 117 -16.46 9.51 0.28
N ASP A 118 -16.50 10.17 1.45
CA ASP A 118 -16.83 9.49 2.71
C ASP A 118 -18.19 8.80 2.71
N ARG A 119 -19.16 9.38 2.01
CA ARG A 119 -20.51 8.81 1.83
C ARG A 119 -20.52 7.44 1.12
N TRP A 120 -19.43 7.04 0.45
CA TRP A 120 -19.35 5.73 -0.21
C TRP A 120 -19.03 4.60 0.78
N PHE A 121 -18.35 4.88 1.90
CA PHE A 121 -17.89 3.80 2.80
C PHE A 121 -19.03 2.95 3.40
N PRO A 122 -20.17 3.51 3.84
CA PRO A 122 -21.29 2.69 4.32
C PRO A 122 -21.86 1.77 3.23
N ILE A 123 -21.92 2.25 1.99
CA ILE A 123 -22.43 1.50 0.85
C ILE A 123 -21.43 0.40 0.45
N LEU A 124 -20.15 0.74 0.38
CA LEU A 124 -19.08 -0.20 0.10
C LEU A 124 -18.98 -1.29 1.16
N ALA A 125 -19.14 -0.95 2.45
CA ALA A 125 -19.20 -1.90 3.55
C ALA A 125 -20.30 -2.95 3.33
N LYS A 126 -21.50 -2.50 2.96
CA LYS A 126 -22.63 -3.38 2.66
C LYS A 126 -22.37 -4.28 1.46
N ILE A 127 -21.82 -3.73 0.37
CA ILE A 127 -21.54 -4.49 -0.87
C ILE A 127 -20.44 -5.53 -0.64
N LEU A 128 -19.36 -5.14 0.04
CA LEU A 128 -18.21 -5.99 0.30
C LEU A 128 -18.46 -6.97 1.45
N SER A 129 -19.60 -6.86 2.15
CA SER A 129 -19.92 -7.65 3.34
C SER A 129 -18.81 -7.56 4.41
N GLN A 130 -18.24 -6.37 4.57
CA GLN A 130 -17.16 -6.06 5.51
C GLN A 130 -17.57 -4.86 6.36
N PRO A 131 -17.11 -4.76 7.62
CA PRO A 131 -17.38 -3.59 8.44
C PRO A 131 -16.76 -2.32 7.83
N GLU A 132 -17.40 -1.17 8.05
CA GLU A 132 -16.95 0.12 7.48
C GLU A 132 -15.50 0.45 7.88
N SER A 133 -15.10 0.10 9.10
CA SER A 133 -13.72 0.25 9.59
C SER A 133 -12.71 -0.53 8.76
N ALA A 134 -12.98 -1.79 8.44
CA ALA A 134 -12.10 -2.62 7.62
C ALA A 134 -12.05 -2.10 6.17
N VAL A 135 -13.18 -1.68 5.60
CA VAL A 135 -13.20 -1.09 4.25
C VAL A 135 -12.43 0.22 4.21
N ARG A 136 -12.57 1.06 5.24
CA ARG A 136 -11.76 2.28 5.40
C ARG A 136 -10.30 1.91 5.50
N GLU A 137 -9.90 1.00 6.37
CA GLU A 137 -8.51 0.57 6.52
C GLU A 137 -7.91 0.07 5.19
N LEU A 138 -8.58 -0.88 4.53
CA LEU A 138 -8.17 -1.43 3.23
C LEU A 138 -8.04 -0.35 2.14
N LEU A 139 -8.86 0.71 2.21
CA LEU A 139 -8.91 1.81 1.26
C LEU A 139 -8.24 3.10 1.76
N SER A 140 -7.69 3.16 2.97
CA SER A 140 -7.18 4.37 3.64
C SER A 140 -5.78 4.23 4.19
N SER A 141 -5.17 3.04 4.26
CA SER A 141 -3.77 2.91 4.71
C SER A 141 -2.84 3.82 3.90
N ALA A 142 -2.42 4.89 4.57
CA ALA A 142 -1.60 6.02 4.17
C ALA A 142 -0.85 6.50 5.41
#